data_AF-A0A378XKX9-F1
#
_entry.id   AF-A0A378XKX9-F1
#
_cell.length_a   1.000
_cell.length_b   1.000
_cell.length_c   1.000
_cell.angle_alpha   90.00
_cell.angle_beta   90.00
_cell.angle_gamma   90.00
#
_symmetry.space_group_name_H-M   'P 1'
#
loop_
_entity.id
_entity.type
_entity.pdbx_description
1 polymer ?
#
loop_
_entity_poly.entity_id
_entity_poly.type
_entity_poly.pdbx_seq_one_letter_code
_entity_poly.pdbx_strand_id
1 'polypeptide(L)' 'MQSGTHIDLTGSYTPDMHEADDTLMAKGSIFVDYRDTTIQCVGDLTQPIANGTITAADIRGDLYDLVNGSA' A
#
# COMPACT_ATOMS: atom_id res chain seq x y z
N MET A 1 -4.68 -14.97 3.48
CA MET A 1 -4.83 -14.11 4.67
C MET A 1 -6.20 -14.33 5.29
N GLN A 2 -6.27 -14.42 6.62
CA GLN A 2 -7.54 -14.50 7.35
C GLN A 2 -8.02 -13.09 7.70
N SER A 3 -9.31 -12.93 8.04
CA SER A 3 -9.83 -11.64 8.51
C SER A 3 -9.13 -11.22 9.79
N GLY A 4 -8.77 -9.94 9.90
CA GLY A 4 -8.06 -9.37 11.06
C GLY A 4 -6.53 -9.51 11.03
N THR A 5 -5.94 -10.09 9.97
CA THR A 5 -4.48 -10.13 9.81
C THR A 5 -3.94 -8.75 9.39
N HIS A 6 -2.98 -8.21 10.15
CA HIS A 6 -2.12 -7.10 9.72
C HIS A 6 -0.87 -7.65 9.05
N ILE A 7 -0.40 -6.98 7.99
CA ILE A 7 0.76 -7.36 7.20
C ILE A 7 1.61 -6.12 7.04
N ASP A 8 2.90 -6.27 7.32
CA ASP A 8 3.89 -5.21 7.20
C ASP A 8 4.80 -5.54 6.00
N LEU A 9 4.74 -4.70 4.96
CA LEU A 9 5.47 -4.86 3.70
C LEU A 9 6.60 -3.83 3.68
N THR A 10 7.81 -4.24 4.06
CA THR A 10 8.96 -3.33 4.27
C THR A 10 10.14 -3.61 3.35
N GLY A 11 10.06 -4.67 2.54
CA GLY A 11 11.13 -5.12 1.68
C GLY A 11 11.18 -4.41 0.33
N SER A 12 10.08 -3.84 -0.16
CA SER A 12 10.05 -3.12 -1.44
C SER A 12 10.55 -1.67 -1.34
N TYR A 13 11.52 -1.32 -2.18
CA TYR A 13 12.05 0.05 -2.30
C TYR A 13 12.32 0.47 -3.75
N THR A 14 11.95 -0.36 -4.73
CA THR A 14 12.02 -0.04 -6.17
C THR A 14 10.71 -0.47 -6.86
N PRO A 15 10.40 0.08 -8.06
CA PRO A 15 9.18 -0.28 -8.78
C PRO A 15 9.08 -1.75 -9.19
N ASP A 16 10.22 -2.44 -9.33
CA ASP A 16 10.27 -3.85 -9.74
C ASP A 16 10.10 -4.82 -8.55
N MET A 17 10.32 -4.34 -7.32
CA MET A 17 10.20 -5.15 -6.11
C MET A 17 8.77 -5.12 -5.58
N HIS A 18 8.16 -6.28 -5.34
CA HIS A 18 6.87 -6.41 -4.68
C HIS A 18 6.84 -7.67 -3.84
N GLU A 19 6.16 -7.59 -2.70
CA GLU A 19 5.96 -8.65 -1.72
C GLU A 19 4.49 -9.11 -1.67
N ALA A 20 3.57 -8.26 -2.13
CA ALA A 20 2.14 -8.53 -2.18
C ALA A 20 1.64 -8.77 -3.62
N ASP A 21 0.71 -9.71 -3.77
CA ASP A 21 -0.03 -9.90 -5.02
C ASP A 21 -1.26 -8.97 -5.10
N ASP A 22 -1.82 -8.84 -6.30
CA ASP A 22 -3.02 -8.03 -6.56
C ASP A 22 -4.21 -8.46 -5.67
N THR A 23 -4.31 -9.75 -5.35
CA THR A 23 -5.39 -10.27 -4.52
C THR A 23 -5.30 -9.76 -3.08
N LEU A 24 -4.07 -9.62 -2.56
CA LEU A 24 -3.83 -9.03 -1.25
C LEU A 24 -4.12 -7.54 -1.27
N MET A 25 -3.61 -6.83 -2.27
CA MET A 25 -3.78 -5.37 -2.40
C MET A 25 -5.27 -4.99 -2.51
N ALA A 26 -6.06 -5.73 -3.27
CA ALA A 26 -7.50 -5.47 -3.42
C ALA A 26 -8.35 -5.75 -2.17
N LYS A 27 -7.85 -6.51 -1.20
CA LYS A 27 -8.60 -6.92 0.00
C LYS A 27 -8.26 -6.10 1.24
N GLY A 28 -7.05 -5.57 1.30
CA GLY A 28 -6.52 -4.89 2.47
C GLY A 28 -7.03 -3.46 2.65
N SER A 29 -6.98 -2.96 3.88
CA SER A 29 -6.94 -1.52 4.11
C SER A 29 -5.49 -1.07 4.00
N ILE A 30 -5.19 -0.24 3.00
CA ILE A 30 -3.82 0.12 2.64
C ILE A 30 -3.42 1.41 3.37
N PHE A 31 -2.27 1.36 4.02
CA PHE A 31 -1.59 2.50 4.64
C PHE A 31 -0.13 2.50 4.18
N VAL A 32 0.49 3.67 4.15
CA VAL A 32 1.89 3.85 3.75
C VAL A 32 2.67 4.61 4.82
N ASP A 33 3.98 4.62 4.72
CA ASP A 33 4.84 5.46 5.57
C ASP A 33 4.72 6.95 5.21
N TYR A 34 4.78 7.29 3.92
CA TYR A 34 4.65 8.66 3.42
C TYR A 34 4.02 8.71 2.01
N ARG A 35 2.85 9.35 1.87
CA ARG A 35 2.08 9.35 0.62
C ARG A 35 2.86 9.92 -0.57
N ASP A 36 3.55 11.04 -0.38
CA ASP A 36 4.11 11.81 -1.51
C ASP A 36 5.20 11.04 -2.26
N THR A 37 5.91 10.14 -1.59
CA THR A 37 7.01 9.37 -2.19
C THR A 37 6.64 7.93 -2.45
N THR A 38 5.99 7.26 -1.50
CA THR A 38 5.91 5.79 -1.51
C THR A 38 5.04 5.28 -2.65
N ILE A 39 3.95 5.98 -2.96
CA ILE A 39 2.98 5.61 -4.02
C ILE A 39 3.65 5.47 -5.39
N GLN A 40 4.68 6.28 -5.66
CA GLN A 40 5.35 6.32 -6.97
C GLN A 40 6.65 5.52 -7.02
N CYS A 41 7.11 4.96 -5.90
CA CYS A 41 8.44 4.38 -5.78
C CYS A 41 8.46 2.86 -5.62
N VAL A 42 7.48 2.27 -4.94
CA VAL A 42 7.51 0.84 -4.58
C VAL A 42 6.63 0.00 -5.49
N GLY A 43 7.09 -1.20 -5.86
CA GLY A 43 6.35 -2.10 -6.74
C GLY A 43 5.04 -2.58 -6.16
N ASP A 44 4.95 -2.72 -4.83
CA ASP A 44 3.71 -3.06 -4.11
C ASP A 44 2.57 -2.06 -4.33
N LEU A 45 2.85 -0.84 -4.78
CA LEU A 45 1.84 0.17 -5.10
C LEU A 45 1.80 0.49 -6.59
N THR A 46 2.96 0.72 -7.20
CA THR A 46 3.04 1.15 -8.60
C THR A 46 2.46 0.12 -9.57
N GLN A 47 2.70 -1.18 -9.34
CA GLN A 47 2.18 -2.25 -10.20
C GLN A 47 0.65 -2.44 -10.08
N PRO A 48 0.06 -2.60 -8.87
CA PRO A 48 -1.39 -2.74 -8.75
C PRO A 48 -2.16 -1.46 -9.09
N ILE A 49 -1.53 -0.28 -9.00
CA ILE A 49 -2.10 0.97 -9.53
C ILE A 49 -2.07 0.95 -11.07
N ALA A 50 -0.94 0.56 -11.67
CA ALA A 50 -0.79 0.54 -13.13
C ALA A 50 -1.71 -0.48 -13.80
N ASN A 51 -1.95 -1.63 -13.16
CA ASN A 51 -2.84 -2.67 -13.68
C ASN A 51 -4.33 -2.45 -13.32
N GLY A 52 -4.64 -1.45 -12.48
CA GLY A 52 -6.00 -1.07 -12.09
C GLY A 52 -6.63 -1.92 -10.99
N THR A 53 -5.85 -2.75 -10.29
CA THR A 53 -6.30 -3.52 -9.11
C THR A 53 -6.71 -2.60 -7.97
N ILE A 54 -5.94 -1.53 -7.76
CA ILE A 54 -6.26 -0.44 -6.83
C ILE A 54 -6.02 0.89 -7.52
N THR A 55 -6.43 1.96 -6.86
CA THR A 55 -6.15 3.35 -7.20
C THR A 55 -5.43 4.03 -6.05
N ALA A 56 -4.81 5.18 -6.30
CA ALA A 56 -4.22 5.97 -5.22
C ALA A 56 -5.24 6.39 -4.13
N ALA A 57 -6.54 6.41 -4.47
CA ALA A 57 -7.62 6.71 -3.53
C ALA A 57 -7.92 5.57 -2.55
N ASP A 58 -7.49 4.33 -2.85
CA ASP A 58 -7.65 3.17 -1.95
C ASP A 58 -6.65 3.19 -0.78
N ILE A 59 -5.64 4.06 -0.85
CA ILE A 59 -4.69 4.32 0.23
C ILE A 59 -5.35 5.25 1.24
N ARG A 60 -5.63 4.71 2.43
CA ARG A 60 -6.46 5.34 3.47
C ARG A 60 -5.73 6.43 4.25
N GLY A 61 -4.44 6.26 4.49
CA GLY A 61 -3.61 7.24 5.19
C GLY A 61 -2.13 6.91 5.08
N ASP A 62 -1.28 7.85 5.47
CA ASP A 62 0.07 7.54 5.88
C ASP A 62 0.23 7.48 7.41
N LEU A 63 1.46 7.30 7.89
CA LEU A 63 1.75 7.27 9.32
C LEU A 63 1.44 8.60 10.03
N TYR A 64 1.53 9.74 9.33
CA TYR A 64 1.15 11.03 9.91
C TYR A 64 -0.37 11.10 10.09
N ASP A 65 -1.14 10.64 9.10
CA ASP A 65 -2.60 10.55 9.20
C ASP A 65 -3.02 9.63 10.36
N LEU A 66 -2.36 8.47 10.48
CA LEU A 66 -2.65 7.49 11.53
C LEU A 66 -2.38 8.03 12.94
N VAL A 67 -1.21 8.66 13.16
CA VAL A 67 -0.84 9.21 14.48
C VAL A 67 -1.78 10.35 14.88
N ASN A 68 -2.29 11.12 13.93
CA ASN A 68 -3.24 12.19 14.19
C ASN A 68 -4.71 11.73 14.26
N GLY A 69 -5.00 10.44 13.98
CA GLY A 69 -6.36 9.91 13.94
C GLY A 69 -7.20 10.50 12.79
N SER A 70 -6.56 10.88 11.69
CA SER A 70 -7.19 11.50 10.51
C SER A 70 -7.28 10.59 9.28
N ALA A 71 -6.91 9.31 9.43
CA ALA A 71 -6.97 8.28 8.39
C ALA A 71 -8.34 7.57 8.29
#